data_AF-A0A6C7E7U9-F1
#
_entry.id   AF-A0A6C7E7U9-F1
#
_cell.length_a   1.000
_cell.length_b   1.000
_cell.length_c   1.000
_cell.angle_alpha   90.00
_cell.angle_beta   90.00
_cell.angle_gamma   90.00
#
_symmetry.space_group_name_H-M   'P 1'
#
loop_
_entity.id
_entity.type
_entity.pdbx_description
1 polymer ?
#
loop_
_entity_poly.entity_id
_entity_poly.type
_entity_poly.pdbx_seq_one_letter_code
_entity_poly.pdbx_strand_id
1 'polypeptide(L)'
;MSERQERAALTPDERAAARAFVARCEVRISTFHRIAVGLLSGAGLLVVLPVVARDSITGILRALAVGEFTLSDGLLGVMVLAILGVPGFALWLLFADLTRFYFHANHLGSGRETFTPRFTLTALRLPGDELGPSAAAELERSRRAPWVVELLVPSNDTSRARIDRQLDAYSATQAHVRGDDLGRADGLFELAASHPRPLLDEVAKIEYGMVRHGLRLRSIVLRYVKAVLAVLATAVAVYCGDAVVSGLDSSVGLGVTNSVWMAGIGLVWAPILVLALTSPVRWIEQAMRDDGAPSTAVASDPELTHVERVALPVAAAGWVASAGAMLLAVADVDLSTAARVVGLSVLAVSTVAIFVAVSTGRFRSLVSSKRPVAGA
;
A
#
# COMPACT_ATOMS: atom_id res chain seq x y z
N MET A 1 -12.03 20.17 -36.66
CA MET A 1 -12.12 20.83 -35.34
C MET A 1 -13.37 21.72 -35.20
N SER A 2 -14.45 21.44 -35.93
CA SER A 2 -15.70 22.24 -35.94
C SER A 2 -16.76 21.74 -34.94
N GLU A 3 -16.38 20.91 -33.97
CA GLU A 3 -17.29 20.23 -33.03
C GLU A 3 -17.06 20.62 -31.54
N ARG A 4 -16.34 21.72 -31.26
CA ARG A 4 -16.55 22.44 -29.98
C ARG A 4 -17.85 23.24 -30.08
N GLN A 5 -18.92 22.50 -30.35
CA GLN A 5 -20.33 22.88 -30.30
C GLN A 5 -20.56 23.79 -29.09
N GLU A 6 -21.37 24.83 -29.31
CA GLU A 6 -22.11 25.58 -28.31
C GLU A 6 -22.17 24.84 -26.96
N ARG A 7 -21.25 25.15 -26.06
CA ARG A 7 -21.37 24.70 -24.67
C ARG A 7 -22.65 25.34 -24.17
N ALA A 8 -23.69 24.52 -23.95
CA ALA A 8 -24.99 24.98 -23.49
C ALA A 8 -24.77 25.94 -22.32
N ALA A 9 -25.25 27.17 -22.47
CA ALA A 9 -25.14 28.17 -21.42
C ALA A 9 -25.96 27.66 -20.23
N LEU A 10 -25.27 27.28 -19.15
CA LEU A 10 -25.92 26.83 -17.93
C LEU A 10 -26.86 27.91 -17.41
N THR A 11 -28.07 27.52 -17.09
CA THR A 11 -28.99 28.33 -16.31
C THR A 11 -28.39 28.62 -14.91
N PRO A 12 -28.85 29.68 -14.21
CA PRO A 12 -28.39 29.97 -12.86
C PRO A 12 -28.53 28.79 -11.89
N ASP A 13 -29.62 28.03 -12.01
CA ASP A 13 -29.90 26.88 -11.17
C ASP A 13 -28.95 25.70 -11.46
N GLU A 14 -28.68 25.40 -12.74
CA GLU A 14 -27.70 24.37 -13.11
C GLU A 14 -26.28 24.75 -12.65
N ARG A 15 -25.92 26.03 -12.75
CA ARG A 15 -24.63 26.54 -12.25
C ARG A 15 -24.54 26.40 -10.73
N ALA A 16 -25.60 26.75 -10.00
CA ALA A 16 -25.67 26.57 -8.56
C ALA A 16 -25.55 25.09 -8.15
N ALA A 17 -26.22 24.18 -8.88
CA ALA A 17 -26.14 22.74 -8.66
C ALA A 17 -24.71 22.20 -8.90
N ALA A 18 -24.04 22.65 -9.96
CA ALA A 18 -22.66 22.29 -10.27
C ALA A 18 -21.67 22.76 -9.19
N ARG A 19 -21.77 24.01 -8.73
CA ARG A 19 -20.97 24.52 -7.60
C ARG A 19 -21.21 23.71 -6.32
N ALA A 20 -22.47 23.43 -6.00
CA ALA A 20 -22.84 22.65 -4.83
C ALA A 20 -22.30 21.23 -4.90
N PHE A 21 -22.25 20.62 -6.09
CA PHE A 21 -21.62 19.32 -6.30
C PHE A 21 -20.12 19.36 -6.03
N VAL A 22 -19.39 20.32 -6.62
CA VAL A 22 -17.94 20.51 -6.40
C VAL A 22 -17.64 20.66 -4.89
N ALA A 23 -18.38 21.52 -4.19
CA ALA A 23 -18.21 21.73 -2.75
C ALA A 23 -18.44 20.44 -1.94
N ARG A 24 -19.47 19.64 -2.26
CA ARG A 24 -19.70 18.35 -1.59
C ARG A 24 -18.56 17.37 -1.86
N CYS A 25 -18.00 17.35 -3.05
CA CYS A 25 -16.87 16.50 -3.38
C CYS A 25 -15.61 16.90 -2.60
N GLU A 26 -15.32 18.19 -2.41
CA GLU A 26 -14.21 18.64 -1.56
C GLU A 26 -14.33 18.12 -0.12
N VAL A 27 -15.53 18.17 0.46
CA VAL A 27 -15.80 17.62 1.80
C VAL A 27 -15.56 16.11 1.85
N ARG A 28 -15.98 15.38 0.80
CA ARG A 28 -15.73 13.94 0.70
C ARG A 28 -14.24 13.62 0.53
N ILE A 29 -13.50 14.38 -0.27
CA ILE A 29 -12.04 14.25 -0.41
C ILE A 29 -11.34 14.52 0.93
N SER A 30 -11.76 15.54 1.67
CA SER A 30 -11.26 15.81 3.03
C SER A 30 -11.49 14.61 3.95
N THR A 31 -12.66 13.96 3.84
CA THR A 31 -12.97 12.74 4.59
C THR A 31 -12.05 11.58 4.19
N PHE A 32 -11.81 11.35 2.89
CA PHE A 32 -10.85 10.34 2.41
C PHE A 32 -9.43 10.60 2.92
N HIS A 33 -9.00 11.86 2.94
CA HIS A 33 -7.72 12.25 3.50
C HIS A 33 -7.62 11.92 4.99
N ARG A 34 -8.65 12.24 5.78
CA ARG A 34 -8.69 11.89 7.21
C ARG A 34 -8.60 10.38 7.44
N ILE A 35 -9.28 9.58 6.63
CA ILE A 35 -9.16 8.11 6.69
C ILE A 35 -7.72 7.69 6.39
N ALA A 36 -7.12 8.19 5.30
CA ALA A 36 -5.74 7.86 4.95
C ALA A 36 -4.73 8.27 6.04
N VAL A 37 -4.92 9.42 6.69
CA VAL A 37 -4.10 9.87 7.82
C VAL A 37 -4.29 8.95 9.03
N GLY A 38 -5.53 8.58 9.37
CA GLY A 38 -5.80 7.64 10.46
C GLY A 38 -5.12 6.27 10.24
N LEU A 39 -5.14 5.77 9.00
CA LEU A 39 -4.41 4.55 8.62
C LEU A 39 -2.90 4.73 8.74
N LEU A 40 -2.35 5.89 8.36
CA LEU A 40 -0.92 6.18 8.50
C LEU A 40 -0.50 6.22 9.98
N SER A 41 -1.29 6.85 10.85
CA SER A 41 -1.04 6.85 12.30
C SER A 41 -1.07 5.44 12.88
N GLY A 42 -2.05 4.62 12.48
CA GLY A 42 -2.11 3.21 12.87
C GLY A 42 -0.94 2.38 12.32
N ALA A 43 -0.50 2.65 11.09
CA ALA A 43 0.66 2.00 10.50
C ALA A 43 1.96 2.35 11.24
N GLY A 44 2.07 3.57 11.76
CA GLY A 44 3.16 3.96 12.65
C GLY A 44 3.28 3.06 13.87
N LEU A 45 2.15 2.65 14.46
CA LEU A 45 2.13 1.68 15.57
C LEU A 45 2.66 0.30 15.15
N LEU A 46 2.36 -0.14 13.92
CA LEU A 46 2.88 -1.40 13.38
C LEU A 46 4.41 -1.39 13.21
N VAL A 47 5.01 -0.23 12.94
CA VAL A 47 6.48 -0.07 12.85
C VAL A 47 7.16 -0.17 14.23
N VAL A 48 6.45 0.16 15.31
CA VAL A 48 6.99 0.08 16.67
C VAL A 48 7.17 -1.36 17.12
N LEU A 49 6.31 -2.28 16.68
CA LEU A 49 6.32 -3.66 17.17
C LEU A 49 7.65 -4.40 16.92
N PRO A 50 8.28 -4.32 15.73
CA PRO A 50 9.63 -4.85 15.51
C PRO A 50 10.70 -4.25 16.41
N VAL A 51 10.57 -2.96 16.78
CA VAL A 51 11.51 -2.30 17.69
C VAL A 51 11.34 -2.84 19.11
N VAL A 52 10.10 -3.06 19.54
CA VAL A 52 9.80 -3.66 20.85
C VAL A 52 10.23 -5.13 20.91
N ALA A 53 10.05 -5.88 19.81
CA ALA A 53 10.46 -7.27 19.70
C ALA A 53 11.94 -7.45 19.30
N ARG A 54 12.75 -6.38 19.28
CA ARG A 54 14.14 -6.41 18.83
C ARG A 54 14.94 -7.45 19.61
N ASP A 55 14.85 -7.43 20.93
CA ASP A 55 15.65 -8.31 21.77
C ASP A 55 15.27 -9.77 21.55
N SER A 56 13.97 -10.06 21.47
CA SER A 56 13.43 -11.38 21.12
C SER A 56 13.95 -11.88 19.77
N ILE A 57 13.92 -11.04 18.72
CA ILE A 57 14.43 -11.40 17.39
C ILE A 57 15.94 -11.67 17.45
N THR A 58 16.70 -10.81 18.14
CA THR A 58 18.15 -11.01 18.25
C THR A 58 18.52 -12.25 19.07
N GLY A 59 17.72 -12.61 20.08
CA GLY A 59 17.87 -13.84 20.85
C GLY A 59 17.70 -15.07 19.98
N ILE A 60 16.61 -15.13 19.20
CA ILE A 60 16.33 -16.23 18.27
C ILE A 60 17.45 -16.37 17.24
N LEU A 61 17.83 -15.27 16.59
CA LEU A 61 18.89 -15.28 15.57
C LEU A 61 20.24 -15.69 16.15
N ARG A 62 20.56 -15.27 17.38
CA ARG A 62 21.78 -15.68 18.07
C ARG A 62 21.77 -17.18 18.37
N ALA A 63 20.68 -17.70 18.92
CA ALA A 63 20.55 -19.11 19.24
C ALA A 63 20.72 -20.02 18.02
N LEU A 64 20.31 -19.54 16.84
CA LEU A 64 20.51 -20.23 15.55
C LEU A 64 21.93 -20.12 14.97
N ALA A 65 22.70 -19.11 15.39
CA ALA A 65 24.01 -18.80 14.81
C ALA A 65 25.19 -19.26 15.69
N VAL A 66 24.94 -19.62 16.94
CA VAL A 66 25.95 -20.04 17.92
C VAL A 66 25.99 -21.58 17.99
N GLY A 67 27.20 -22.14 18.09
CA GLY A 67 27.42 -23.60 18.12
C GLY A 67 27.79 -24.19 16.76
N GLU A 68 27.70 -25.50 16.63
CA GLU A 68 27.89 -26.20 15.36
C GLU A 68 26.65 -26.01 14.48
N PHE A 69 26.83 -25.35 13.33
CA PHE A 69 25.73 -25.05 12.43
C PHE A 69 25.24 -26.32 11.71
N THR A 70 24.00 -26.72 12.00
CA THR A 70 23.37 -27.87 11.37
C THR A 70 22.45 -27.46 10.22
N LEU A 71 22.06 -28.43 9.39
CA LEU A 71 21.03 -28.20 8.37
C LEU A 71 19.69 -27.77 8.99
N SER A 72 19.36 -28.27 10.19
CA SER A 72 18.16 -27.87 10.92
C SER A 72 18.19 -26.37 11.26
N ASP A 73 19.32 -25.85 11.71
CA ASP A 73 19.49 -24.43 12.03
C ASP A 73 19.33 -23.55 10.79
N GLY A 74 19.88 -23.99 9.65
CA GLY A 74 19.67 -23.32 8.37
C GLY A 74 18.20 -23.26 7.96
N LEU A 75 17.46 -24.35 8.10
CA LEU A 75 16.02 -24.41 7.79
C LEU A 75 15.19 -23.53 8.75
N LEU A 76 15.51 -23.55 10.05
CA LEU A 76 14.87 -22.66 11.03
C LEU A 76 15.21 -21.19 10.74
N GLY A 77 16.43 -20.88 10.29
CA GLY A 77 16.81 -19.55 9.83
C GLY A 77 15.96 -19.08 8.64
N VAL A 78 15.73 -19.94 7.64
CA VAL A 78 14.81 -19.64 6.52
C VAL A 78 13.39 -19.38 7.02
N MET A 79 12.91 -20.17 7.98
CA MET A 79 11.61 -19.95 8.62
C MET A 79 11.55 -18.58 9.32
N VAL A 80 12.54 -18.21 10.12
CA VAL A 80 12.57 -16.90 10.81
C VAL A 80 12.60 -15.75 9.81
N LEU A 81 13.38 -15.87 8.73
CA LEU A 81 13.39 -14.88 7.65
C LEU A 81 12.01 -14.75 6.98
N ALA A 82 11.29 -15.85 6.78
CA ALA A 82 9.92 -15.81 6.27
C ALA A 82 8.95 -15.12 7.25
N ILE A 83 9.05 -15.44 8.55
CA ILE A 83 8.26 -14.84 9.63
C ILE A 83 8.38 -13.32 9.66
N LEU A 84 9.60 -12.82 9.53
CA LEU A 84 9.89 -11.38 9.54
C LEU A 84 9.63 -10.71 8.18
N GLY A 85 9.92 -11.41 7.09
CA GLY A 85 9.82 -10.89 5.74
C GLY A 85 8.38 -10.59 5.31
N VAL A 86 7.42 -11.45 5.66
CA VAL A 86 6.00 -11.26 5.29
C VAL A 86 5.41 -9.94 5.82
N PRO A 87 5.41 -9.65 7.14
CA PRO A 87 4.86 -8.40 7.64
C PRO A 87 5.65 -7.18 7.18
N GLY A 88 6.99 -7.30 7.05
CA GLY A 88 7.83 -6.23 6.48
C GLY A 88 7.41 -5.87 5.06
N PHE A 89 7.18 -6.88 4.20
CA PHE A 89 6.70 -6.68 2.85
C PHE A 89 5.27 -6.12 2.79
N ALA A 90 4.36 -6.64 3.63
CA ALA A 90 2.99 -6.14 3.69
C ALA A 90 2.94 -4.65 4.09
N LEU A 91 3.78 -4.25 5.04
CA LEU A 91 3.92 -2.87 5.48
C LEU A 91 4.57 -1.98 4.40
N TRP A 92 5.61 -2.48 3.73
CA TRP A 92 6.22 -1.78 2.59
C TRP A 92 5.19 -1.50 1.49
N LEU A 93 4.37 -2.50 1.14
CA LEU A 93 3.29 -2.35 0.17
C LEU A 93 2.22 -1.35 0.62
N LEU A 94 1.93 -1.25 1.92
CA LEU A 94 1.02 -0.25 2.46
C LEU A 94 1.59 1.17 2.29
N PHE A 95 2.87 1.38 2.63
CA PHE A 95 3.52 2.68 2.42
C PHE A 95 3.62 3.06 0.94
N ALA A 96 3.89 2.09 0.06
CA ALA A 96 3.90 2.30 -1.38
C ALA A 96 2.52 2.74 -1.88
N ASP A 97 1.44 2.13 -1.38
CA ASP A 97 0.07 2.51 -1.76
C ASP A 97 -0.35 3.86 -1.19
N LEU A 98 0.00 4.17 0.07
CA LEU A 98 -0.23 5.51 0.64
C LEU A 98 0.51 6.58 -0.16
N THR A 99 1.75 6.31 -0.60
CA THR A 99 2.49 7.21 -1.48
C THR A 99 1.74 7.40 -2.82
N ARG A 100 1.33 6.30 -3.47
CA ARG A 100 0.56 6.36 -4.72
C ARG A 100 -0.86 6.91 -4.54
N PHE A 101 -1.40 6.94 -3.33
CA PHE A 101 -2.67 7.58 -3.03
C PHE A 101 -2.55 9.09 -3.15
N TYR A 102 -1.47 9.66 -2.60
CA TYR A 102 -1.20 11.08 -2.64
C TYR A 102 -0.63 11.57 -3.97
N PHE A 103 0.12 10.72 -4.67
CA PHE A 103 0.76 11.09 -5.93
C PHE A 103 0.13 10.36 -7.12
N HIS A 104 -0.14 11.11 -8.17
CA HIS A 104 -0.61 10.55 -9.43
C HIS A 104 0.03 11.22 -10.63
N ALA A 105 0.11 10.47 -11.73
CA ALA A 105 0.56 11.02 -13.00
C ALA A 105 -0.43 12.08 -13.49
N ASN A 106 0.09 13.24 -13.87
CA ASN A 106 -0.60 14.32 -14.53
C ASN A 106 -0.04 14.49 -15.95
N HIS A 107 -0.93 14.72 -16.89
CA HIS A 107 -0.56 15.00 -18.28
C HIS A 107 -0.35 16.50 -18.45
N LEU A 108 0.85 16.88 -18.90
CA LEU A 108 1.11 18.25 -19.34
C LEU A 108 0.77 18.36 -20.83
N GLY A 109 -0.43 18.88 -21.12
CA GLY A 109 -0.92 19.08 -22.48
C GLY A 109 -1.42 17.81 -23.20
N SER A 110 -2.19 18.02 -24.27
CA SER A 110 -2.65 16.94 -25.15
C SER A 110 -1.52 16.52 -26.08
N GLY A 111 -0.73 15.51 -25.70
CA GLY A 111 0.23 14.85 -26.60
C GLY A 111 1.70 14.85 -26.20
N ARG A 112 2.06 15.15 -24.94
CA ARG A 112 3.44 14.94 -24.45
C ARG A 112 3.56 13.63 -23.69
N GLU A 113 4.65 12.90 -23.94
CA GLU A 113 5.01 11.64 -23.26
C GLU A 113 5.51 11.84 -21.81
N THR A 114 5.69 13.09 -21.37
CA THR A 114 6.22 13.41 -20.04
C THR A 114 5.11 13.55 -19.01
N PHE A 115 5.15 12.71 -17.98
CA PHE A 115 4.21 12.73 -16.86
C PHE A 115 4.81 13.42 -15.65
N THR A 116 4.04 14.30 -15.00
CA THR A 116 4.46 14.94 -13.74
C THR A 116 3.72 14.36 -12.54
N PRO A 117 4.38 14.25 -11.36
CA PRO A 117 3.70 13.83 -10.15
C PRO A 117 2.82 14.97 -9.64
N ARG A 118 1.52 14.70 -9.54
CA ARG A 118 0.53 15.61 -8.98
C ARG A 118 0.03 15.11 -7.64
N PHE A 119 -0.08 16.06 -6.71
CA PHE A 119 -0.68 15.79 -5.41
C PHE A 119 -2.21 15.70 -5.50
N THR A 120 -2.80 14.73 -4.81
CA THR A 120 -4.23 14.41 -4.83
C THR A 120 -5.12 15.56 -4.33
N LEU A 121 -4.66 16.34 -3.34
CA LEU A 121 -5.35 17.57 -2.95
C LEU A 121 -4.95 18.67 -3.93
N THR A 122 -5.62 18.69 -5.07
CA THR A 122 -5.25 19.58 -6.16
C THR A 122 -5.69 21.00 -5.85
N ALA A 123 -4.85 21.98 -6.14
CA ALA A 123 -5.26 23.38 -6.10
C ALA A 123 -6.44 23.61 -7.07
N LEU A 124 -7.42 24.37 -6.60
CA LEU A 124 -8.57 24.80 -7.38
C LEU A 124 -8.38 26.26 -7.78
N ARG A 125 -8.66 26.56 -9.05
CA ARG A 125 -8.81 27.93 -9.54
C ARG A 125 -10.29 28.19 -9.76
N LEU A 126 -10.68 29.45 -9.55
CA LEU A 126 -12.04 29.89 -9.89
C LEU A 126 -12.31 29.56 -11.38
N PRO A 127 -13.42 28.88 -11.70
CA PRO A 127 -13.73 28.54 -13.08
C PRO A 127 -13.82 29.77 -13.97
N GLY A 128 -13.39 29.62 -15.23
CA GLY A 128 -13.23 30.75 -16.15
C GLY A 128 -14.54 31.40 -16.62
N ASP A 129 -15.64 30.68 -16.50
CA ASP A 129 -17.00 31.04 -16.94
C ASP A 129 -17.92 31.49 -15.78
N GLU A 130 -17.36 31.63 -14.57
CA GLU A 130 -18.10 32.00 -13.36
C GLU A 130 -18.27 33.51 -13.18
N LEU A 131 -17.34 34.29 -13.73
CA LEU A 131 -17.34 35.74 -13.63
C LEU A 131 -17.78 36.39 -14.94
N GLY A 132 -18.47 37.53 -14.82
CA GLY A 132 -18.68 38.42 -15.96
C GLY A 132 -17.35 38.98 -16.49
N PRO A 133 -17.29 39.45 -17.74
CA PRO A 133 -16.03 39.87 -18.38
C PRO A 133 -15.23 40.91 -17.59
N SER A 134 -15.91 41.87 -16.96
CA SER A 134 -15.28 42.91 -16.14
C SER A 134 -14.60 42.36 -14.89
N ALA A 135 -15.30 41.52 -14.13
CA ALA A 135 -14.79 40.88 -12.92
C ALA A 135 -13.67 39.87 -13.24
N ALA A 136 -13.79 39.14 -14.36
CA ALA A 136 -12.74 38.25 -14.85
C ALA A 136 -11.45 39.02 -15.18
N ALA A 137 -11.57 40.18 -15.85
CA ALA A 137 -10.44 41.05 -16.16
C ALA A 137 -9.79 41.66 -14.92
N GLU A 138 -10.58 42.05 -13.90
CA GLU A 138 -10.06 42.53 -12.61
C GLU A 138 -9.31 41.42 -11.85
N LEU A 139 -9.88 40.22 -11.80
CA LEU A 139 -9.22 39.07 -11.18
C LEU A 139 -7.91 38.71 -11.89
N GLU A 140 -7.88 38.77 -13.22
CA GLU A 140 -6.66 38.53 -13.98
C GLU A 140 -5.61 39.61 -13.73
N ARG A 141 -6.00 40.90 -13.67
CA ARG A 141 -5.10 41.98 -13.25
C ARG A 141 -4.53 41.73 -11.85
N SER A 142 -5.38 41.32 -10.91
CA SER A 142 -4.97 40.99 -9.54
C SER A 142 -4.00 39.81 -9.50
N ARG A 143 -4.24 38.74 -10.26
CA ARG A 143 -3.36 37.56 -10.36
C ARG A 143 -1.97 37.88 -10.90
N ARG A 144 -1.86 38.91 -11.74
CA ARG A 144 -0.60 39.38 -12.34
C ARG A 144 0.11 40.44 -11.51
N ALA A 145 -0.50 40.91 -10.41
CA ALA A 145 0.13 41.90 -9.57
C ALA A 145 1.42 41.32 -8.94
N PRO A 146 2.56 42.05 -8.94
CA PRO A 146 3.84 41.52 -8.49
C PRO A 146 3.79 40.91 -7.08
N TRP A 147 3.07 41.55 -6.15
CA TRP A 147 2.92 41.08 -4.78
C TRP A 147 2.16 39.75 -4.67
N VAL A 148 1.25 39.44 -5.62
CA VAL A 148 0.54 38.15 -5.68
C VAL A 148 1.44 37.08 -6.27
N VAL A 149 2.18 37.41 -7.34
CA VAL A 149 3.16 36.52 -7.95
C VAL A 149 4.25 36.14 -6.95
N GLU A 150 4.69 37.08 -6.12
CA GLU A 150 5.72 36.89 -5.10
C GLU A 150 5.35 35.86 -4.03
N LEU A 151 4.04 35.62 -3.79
CA LEU A 151 3.57 34.56 -2.89
C LEU A 151 3.95 33.15 -3.38
N LEU A 152 4.08 32.97 -4.70
CA LEU A 152 4.44 31.70 -5.32
C LEU A 152 5.89 31.69 -5.84
N VAL A 153 6.38 32.84 -6.31
CA VAL A 153 7.73 33.04 -6.84
C VAL A 153 8.43 34.13 -6.04
N PRO A 154 9.06 33.79 -4.90
CA PRO A 154 9.74 34.76 -4.08
C PRO A 154 10.82 35.52 -4.86
N SER A 155 10.97 36.81 -4.59
CA SER A 155 11.87 37.73 -5.32
C SER A 155 13.37 37.45 -5.17
N ASN A 156 13.77 36.48 -4.34
CA ASN A 156 15.17 36.11 -4.13
C ASN A 156 15.68 35.12 -5.20
N ASP A 157 16.91 35.35 -5.65
CA ASP A 157 17.52 34.58 -6.75
C ASP A 157 17.68 33.09 -6.42
N THR A 158 17.89 32.74 -5.15
CA THR A 158 17.98 31.34 -4.70
C THR A 158 16.68 30.59 -4.94
N SER A 159 15.53 31.21 -4.64
CA SER A 159 14.21 30.62 -4.86
C SER A 159 13.88 30.53 -6.34
N ARG A 160 14.16 31.58 -7.12
CA ARG A 160 14.01 31.58 -8.58
C ARG A 160 14.83 30.46 -9.23
N ALA A 161 16.11 30.33 -8.89
CA ALA A 161 16.98 29.27 -9.41
C ALA A 161 16.53 27.86 -9.00
N ARG A 162 15.90 27.70 -7.83
CA ARG A 162 15.28 26.42 -7.42
C ARG A 162 14.04 26.12 -8.26
N ILE A 163 13.19 27.11 -8.52
CA ILE A 163 12.00 26.98 -9.36
C ILE A 163 12.39 26.64 -10.79
N ASP A 164 13.40 27.33 -11.35
CA ASP A 164 13.87 27.09 -12.71
C ASP A 164 14.36 25.65 -12.87
N ARG A 165 15.18 25.15 -11.93
CA ARG A 165 15.59 23.72 -11.88
C ARG A 165 14.40 22.76 -11.81
N GLN A 166 13.36 23.10 -11.05
CA GLN A 166 12.16 22.28 -10.92
C GLN A 166 11.36 22.23 -12.23
N LEU A 167 11.18 23.38 -12.89
CA LEU A 167 10.45 23.47 -14.16
C LEU A 167 11.20 22.75 -15.29
N ASP A 168 12.53 22.87 -15.32
CA ASP A 168 13.39 22.19 -16.29
C ASP A 168 13.32 20.66 -16.17
N ALA A 169 13.23 20.13 -14.94
CA ALA A 169 13.15 18.69 -14.69
C ALA A 169 11.92 18.04 -15.33
N TYR A 170 10.83 18.79 -15.51
CA TYR A 170 9.57 18.25 -16.01
C TYR A 170 9.25 18.66 -17.45
N SER A 171 10.20 19.29 -18.15
CA SER A 171 9.99 19.78 -19.53
C SER A 171 8.70 20.61 -19.68
N ALA A 172 8.26 21.23 -18.58
CA ALA A 172 6.96 21.90 -18.49
C ALA A 172 6.93 23.22 -19.26
N THR A 173 8.01 23.60 -19.94
CA THR A 173 8.16 24.94 -20.49
C THR A 173 8.54 24.95 -21.97
N GLN A 174 7.68 25.61 -22.74
CA GLN A 174 8.12 26.36 -23.91
C GLN A 174 9.18 27.39 -23.46
N ALA A 175 10.19 27.64 -24.29
CA ALA A 175 11.28 28.57 -24.00
C ALA A 175 10.84 30.03 -23.69
N HIS A 176 9.57 30.40 -23.93
CA HIS A 176 8.99 31.72 -23.70
C HIS A 176 8.61 32.05 -22.24
N VAL A 177 8.64 31.07 -21.33
CA VAL A 177 8.17 31.22 -19.93
C VAL A 177 9.29 31.57 -18.95
N ARG A 178 10.56 31.55 -19.39
CA ARG A 178 11.75 31.62 -18.51
C ARG A 178 12.22 33.03 -18.11
N GLY A 179 11.71 34.08 -18.75
CA GLY A 179 12.26 35.44 -18.58
C GLY A 179 11.76 36.21 -17.36
N ASP A 180 10.54 35.91 -16.88
CA ASP A 180 9.82 36.72 -15.89
C ASP A 180 9.16 35.83 -14.81
N ASP A 181 8.94 36.41 -13.62
CA ASP A 181 8.34 35.73 -12.48
C ASP A 181 6.89 35.31 -12.74
N LEU A 182 6.17 36.04 -13.61
CA LEU A 182 4.86 35.61 -14.08
C LEU A 182 4.93 34.24 -14.77
N GLY A 183 5.92 34.05 -15.65
CA GLY A 183 6.11 32.78 -16.35
C GLY A 183 6.46 31.65 -15.38
N ARG A 184 7.33 31.91 -14.40
CA ARG A 184 7.62 30.94 -13.32
C ARG A 184 6.34 30.55 -12.57
N ALA A 185 5.49 31.52 -12.23
CA ALA A 185 4.24 31.26 -11.54
C ALA A 185 3.30 30.40 -12.38
N ASP A 186 3.12 30.72 -13.66
CA ASP A 186 2.30 29.93 -14.59
C ASP A 186 2.81 28.49 -14.73
N GLY A 187 4.13 28.31 -14.84
CA GLY A 187 4.74 26.97 -14.86
C GLY A 187 4.49 26.17 -13.57
N LEU A 188 4.51 26.83 -12.41
CA LEU A 188 4.18 26.18 -11.13
C LEU A 188 2.69 25.81 -11.03
N PHE A 189 1.80 26.67 -11.53
CA PHE A 189 0.38 26.34 -11.69
C PHE A 189 0.17 25.14 -12.61
N GLU A 190 0.97 25.03 -13.67
CA GLU A 190 0.98 23.89 -14.59
C GLU A 190 1.42 22.59 -13.92
N LEU A 191 2.51 22.62 -13.15
CA LEU A 191 2.95 21.47 -12.36
C LEU A 191 1.88 21.04 -11.33
N ALA A 192 1.15 21.99 -10.74
CA ALA A 192 0.02 21.69 -9.85
C ALA A 192 -1.25 21.23 -10.61
N ALA A 193 -1.24 21.27 -11.95
CA ALA A 193 -2.39 21.13 -12.85
C ALA A 193 -3.58 22.01 -12.45
N SER A 194 -3.27 23.21 -11.98
CA SER A 194 -4.22 24.22 -11.54
C SER A 194 -4.32 25.31 -12.60
N HIS A 195 -5.14 25.05 -13.61
CA HIS A 195 -5.43 25.98 -14.70
C HIS A 195 -6.88 26.46 -14.63
N PRO A 196 -7.20 27.63 -15.17
CA PRO A 196 -8.57 28.05 -15.37
C PRO A 196 -9.27 27.03 -16.27
N ARG A 197 -10.35 26.42 -15.77
CA ARG A 197 -11.23 25.57 -16.56
C ARG A 197 -12.66 26.07 -16.41
N PRO A 198 -13.53 25.85 -17.39
CA PRO A 198 -14.96 26.08 -17.23
C PRO A 198 -15.55 25.17 -16.14
N LEU A 199 -16.66 25.60 -15.52
CA LEU A 199 -17.24 24.93 -14.35
C LEU A 199 -17.53 23.45 -14.61
N LEU A 200 -18.12 23.12 -15.77
CA LEU A 200 -18.44 21.73 -16.13
C LEU A 200 -17.18 20.87 -16.27
N ASP A 201 -16.07 21.44 -16.75
CA ASP A 201 -14.81 20.71 -16.86
C ASP A 201 -14.20 20.44 -15.46
N GLU A 202 -14.38 21.37 -14.50
CA GLU A 202 -14.02 21.12 -13.10
C GLU A 202 -14.93 20.08 -12.42
N VAL A 203 -16.24 20.10 -12.70
CA VAL A 203 -17.19 19.08 -12.23
C VAL A 203 -16.77 17.69 -12.72
N ALA A 204 -16.55 17.53 -14.02
CA ALA A 204 -16.14 16.26 -14.61
C ALA A 204 -14.80 15.80 -14.02
N LYS A 205 -13.80 16.68 -13.96
CA LYS A 205 -12.49 16.38 -13.36
C LYS A 205 -12.63 15.87 -11.92
N ILE A 206 -13.44 16.53 -11.10
CA ILE A 206 -13.65 16.13 -9.71
C ILE A 206 -14.41 14.80 -9.62
N GLU A 207 -15.40 14.56 -10.47
CA GLU A 207 -16.13 13.28 -10.52
C GLU A 207 -15.19 12.09 -10.80
N TYR A 208 -14.35 12.18 -11.84
CA TYR A 208 -13.33 11.17 -12.12
C TYR A 208 -12.32 11.04 -10.98
N GLY A 209 -11.91 12.17 -10.39
CA GLY A 209 -11.03 12.18 -9.21
C GLY A 209 -11.64 11.45 -8.01
N MET A 210 -12.92 11.65 -7.74
CA MET A 210 -13.66 11.00 -6.65
C MET A 210 -13.69 9.48 -6.80
N VAL A 211 -14.02 8.98 -8.00
CA VAL A 211 -14.02 7.55 -8.29
C VAL A 211 -12.63 6.96 -8.08
N ARG A 212 -11.60 7.63 -8.62
CA ARG A 212 -10.20 7.21 -8.46
C ARG A 212 -9.79 7.13 -6.98
N HIS A 213 -10.10 8.16 -6.18
CA HIS A 213 -9.75 8.16 -4.76
C HIS A 213 -10.51 7.10 -3.98
N GLY A 214 -11.79 6.88 -4.29
CA GLY A 214 -12.59 5.81 -3.68
C GLY A 214 -12.00 4.41 -3.96
N LEU A 215 -11.66 4.11 -5.23
CA LEU A 215 -11.07 2.83 -5.61
C LEU A 215 -9.72 2.58 -4.94
N ARG A 216 -8.85 3.60 -4.90
CA ARG A 216 -7.55 3.51 -4.22
C ARG A 216 -7.69 3.33 -2.72
N LEU A 217 -8.60 4.09 -2.10
CA LEU A 217 -8.83 4.01 -0.66
C LEU A 217 -9.33 2.62 -0.26
N ARG A 218 -10.22 2.02 -1.05
CA ARG A 218 -10.67 0.62 -0.87
C ARG A 218 -9.49 -0.35 -0.80
N SER A 219 -8.56 -0.25 -1.74
CA SER A 219 -7.38 -1.12 -1.79
C SER A 219 -6.46 -0.91 -0.59
N ILE A 220 -6.22 0.36 -0.21
CA ILE A 220 -5.38 0.73 0.94
C ILE A 220 -5.95 0.21 2.26
N VAL A 221 -7.26 0.40 2.49
CA VAL A 221 -7.93 -0.07 3.71
C VAL A 221 -7.80 -1.58 3.84
N LEU A 222 -8.05 -2.33 2.76
CA LEU A 222 -7.92 -3.79 2.79
C LEU A 222 -6.48 -4.22 3.06
N ARG A 223 -5.52 -3.56 2.42
CA ARG A 223 -4.09 -3.85 2.61
C ARG A 223 -3.61 -3.54 4.02
N TYR A 224 -4.10 -2.45 4.60
CA TYR A 224 -3.85 -2.12 6.00
C TYR A 224 -4.32 -3.23 6.93
N VAL A 225 -5.57 -3.70 6.79
CA VAL A 225 -6.11 -4.79 7.62
C VAL A 225 -5.26 -6.06 7.47
N LYS A 226 -4.87 -6.43 6.26
CA LYS A 226 -3.99 -7.58 6.02
C LYS A 226 -2.63 -7.42 6.68
N ALA A 227 -2.01 -6.24 6.58
CA ALA A 227 -0.72 -5.96 7.21
C ALA A 227 -0.83 -6.05 8.74
N VAL A 228 -1.88 -5.49 9.34
CA VAL A 228 -2.14 -5.60 10.78
C VAL A 228 -2.24 -7.07 11.21
N LEU A 229 -3.08 -7.87 10.53
CA LEU A 229 -3.26 -9.27 10.89
C LEU A 229 -1.97 -10.10 10.71
N ALA A 230 -1.18 -9.81 9.67
CA ALA A 230 0.12 -10.45 9.46
C ALA A 230 1.12 -10.08 10.56
N VAL A 231 1.19 -8.80 10.94
CA VAL A 231 2.05 -8.33 12.04
C VAL A 231 1.66 -8.99 13.35
N LEU A 232 0.37 -9.07 13.68
CA LEU A 232 -0.11 -9.73 14.89
C LEU A 232 0.22 -11.23 14.91
N ALA A 233 -0.01 -11.94 13.81
CA ALA A 233 0.32 -13.36 13.70
C ALA A 233 1.83 -13.62 13.86
N THR A 234 2.66 -12.78 13.24
CA THR A 234 4.12 -12.86 13.40
C THR A 234 4.57 -12.47 14.81
N ALA A 235 3.97 -11.46 15.43
CA ALA A 235 4.33 -11.04 16.79
C ALA A 235 4.17 -12.19 17.79
N VAL A 236 3.05 -12.91 17.72
CA VAL A 236 2.81 -14.09 18.55
C VAL A 236 3.88 -15.15 18.30
N ALA A 237 4.22 -15.44 17.04
CA ALA A 237 5.26 -16.40 16.71
C ALA A 237 6.65 -15.99 17.22
N VAL A 238 6.99 -14.70 17.13
CA VAL A 238 8.27 -14.16 17.64
C VAL A 238 8.33 -14.29 19.16
N TYR A 239 7.27 -13.92 19.90
CA TYR A 239 7.27 -14.06 21.37
C TYR A 239 7.25 -15.53 21.82
N CYS A 240 6.55 -16.41 21.11
CA CYS A 240 6.66 -17.85 21.35
C CYS A 240 8.09 -18.35 21.09
N GLY A 241 8.74 -17.84 20.04
CA GLY A 241 10.12 -18.21 19.73
C GLY A 241 11.11 -17.71 20.78
N ASP A 242 10.90 -16.50 21.27
CA ASP A 242 11.67 -15.91 22.37
C ASP A 242 11.59 -16.76 23.63
N ALA A 243 10.38 -17.20 24.00
CA ALA A 243 10.18 -18.07 25.16
C ALA A 243 10.93 -19.42 25.07
N VAL A 244 11.21 -19.90 23.85
CA VAL A 244 12.01 -21.11 23.64
C VAL A 244 13.51 -20.83 23.89
N VAL A 245 13.98 -19.63 23.58
CA VAL A 245 15.41 -19.28 23.66
C VAL A 245 15.80 -18.49 24.90
N SER A 246 14.83 -17.90 25.62
CA SER A 246 15.09 -16.99 26.75
C SER A 246 15.82 -17.64 27.93
N GLY A 247 15.75 -18.97 28.05
CA GLY A 247 16.44 -19.74 29.07
C GLY A 247 17.78 -20.33 28.64
N LEU A 248 18.23 -20.06 27.41
CA LEU A 248 19.48 -20.60 26.89
C LEU A 248 20.67 -19.72 27.28
N ASP A 249 21.76 -20.37 27.69
CA ASP A 249 23.05 -19.70 27.83
C ASP A 249 23.52 -19.16 26.48
N SER A 250 24.05 -17.94 26.47
CA SER A 250 24.38 -17.22 25.22
C SER A 250 25.50 -17.86 24.38
N SER A 251 26.20 -18.86 24.91
CA SER A 251 27.25 -19.64 24.26
C SER A 251 26.77 -20.99 23.71
N VAL A 252 25.51 -21.37 23.97
CA VAL A 252 24.97 -22.68 23.60
C VAL A 252 23.94 -22.49 22.47
N GLY A 253 24.12 -23.25 21.38
CA GLY A 253 23.18 -23.28 20.27
C GLY A 253 21.85 -23.95 20.62
N LEU A 254 20.94 -24.03 19.64
CA LEU A 254 19.68 -24.74 19.83
C LEU A 254 19.89 -26.25 20.02
N GLY A 255 19.53 -26.75 21.20
CA GLY A 255 19.39 -28.19 21.41
C GLY A 255 18.20 -28.78 20.65
N VAL A 256 18.23 -30.09 20.41
CA VAL A 256 17.23 -30.83 19.61
C VAL A 256 15.78 -30.56 20.06
N THR A 257 15.52 -30.57 21.38
CA THR A 257 14.19 -30.27 21.93
C THR A 257 13.72 -28.86 21.59
N ASN A 258 14.61 -27.86 21.63
CA ASN A 258 14.27 -26.48 21.30
C ASN A 258 14.06 -26.30 19.79
N SER A 259 14.80 -27.05 18.97
CA SER A 259 14.57 -27.12 17.51
C SER A 259 13.18 -27.67 17.18
N VAL A 260 12.68 -28.68 17.90
CA VAL A 260 11.30 -29.17 17.75
C VAL A 260 10.28 -28.08 18.06
N TRP A 261 10.44 -27.36 19.18
CA TRP A 261 9.52 -26.28 19.53
C TRP A 261 9.55 -25.13 18.52
N MET A 262 10.75 -24.76 18.06
CA MET A 262 10.93 -23.70 17.07
C MET A 262 10.31 -24.05 15.72
N ALA A 263 10.55 -25.28 15.24
CA ALA A 263 9.91 -25.79 14.04
C ALA A 263 8.39 -25.85 14.21
N GLY A 264 7.90 -26.25 15.39
CA GLY A 264 6.48 -26.27 15.73
C GLY A 264 5.82 -24.89 15.63
N ILE A 265 6.49 -23.84 16.10
CA ILE A 265 6.03 -22.45 15.98
C ILE A 265 5.87 -22.05 14.51
N GLY A 266 6.88 -22.34 13.66
CA GLY A 266 6.80 -22.07 12.22
C GLY A 266 5.66 -22.84 11.52
N LEU A 267 5.47 -24.11 11.89
CA LEU A 267 4.38 -24.96 11.40
C LEU A 267 3.00 -24.44 11.79
N VAL A 268 2.84 -23.84 12.97
CA VAL A 268 1.56 -23.24 13.40
C VAL A 268 1.36 -21.86 12.81
N TRP A 269 2.42 -21.05 12.70
CA TRP A 269 2.37 -19.70 12.18
C TRP A 269 1.90 -19.65 10.73
N ALA A 270 2.41 -20.51 9.84
CA ALA A 270 2.08 -20.42 8.42
C ALA A 270 0.57 -20.62 8.12
N PRO A 271 -0.14 -21.63 8.66
CA PRO A 271 -1.59 -21.73 8.55
C PRO A 271 -2.34 -20.51 9.09
N ILE A 272 -1.92 -20.00 10.26
CA ILE A 272 -2.52 -18.78 10.85
C ILE A 272 -2.32 -17.59 9.93
N LEU A 273 -1.14 -17.43 9.32
CA LEU A 273 -0.86 -16.36 8.39
C LEU A 273 -1.70 -16.48 7.10
N VAL A 274 -1.86 -17.69 6.56
CA VAL A 274 -2.74 -17.94 5.40
C VAL A 274 -4.17 -17.51 5.73
N LEU A 275 -4.66 -17.82 6.93
CA LEU A 275 -5.97 -17.35 7.42
C LEU A 275 -6.01 -15.83 7.53
N ALA A 276 -5.04 -15.22 8.19
CA ALA A 276 -4.94 -13.78 8.39
C ALA A 276 -4.96 -12.98 7.08
N LEU A 277 -4.22 -13.44 6.06
CA LEU A 277 -4.09 -12.72 4.79
C LEU A 277 -5.28 -12.91 3.85
N THR A 278 -5.95 -14.06 3.90
CA THR A 278 -7.06 -14.39 2.98
C THR A 278 -8.44 -14.06 3.56
N SER A 279 -8.58 -14.00 4.89
CA SER A 279 -9.85 -13.70 5.56
C SER A 279 -10.47 -12.37 5.13
N PRO A 280 -9.72 -11.25 5.03
CA PRO A 280 -10.34 -9.96 4.67
C PRO A 280 -11.05 -9.95 3.31
N VAL A 281 -10.50 -10.64 2.30
CA VAL A 281 -11.15 -10.77 0.99
C VAL A 281 -12.42 -11.61 1.10
N ARG A 282 -12.39 -12.68 1.89
CA ARG A 282 -13.54 -13.56 2.12
C ARG A 282 -14.67 -12.88 2.89
N TRP A 283 -14.33 -12.02 3.86
CA TRP A 283 -15.33 -11.23 4.57
C TRP A 283 -16.09 -10.31 3.61
N ILE A 284 -15.38 -9.69 2.66
CA ILE A 284 -16.02 -8.87 1.61
C ILE A 284 -16.86 -9.74 0.69
N GLU A 285 -16.36 -10.87 0.22
CA GLU A 285 -17.15 -11.77 -0.63
C GLU A 285 -18.41 -12.28 0.08
N GLN A 286 -18.31 -12.62 1.36
CA GLN A 286 -19.44 -13.07 2.16
C GLN A 286 -20.47 -11.96 2.29
N ALA A 287 -20.04 -10.75 2.67
CA ALA A 287 -20.93 -9.59 2.74
C ALA A 287 -21.66 -9.34 1.41
N MET A 288 -20.96 -9.43 0.27
CA MET A 288 -21.60 -9.28 -1.05
C MET A 288 -22.60 -10.40 -1.36
N ARG A 289 -22.32 -11.65 -0.97
CA ARG A 289 -23.26 -12.76 -1.14
C ARG A 289 -24.49 -12.61 -0.24
N ASP A 290 -24.30 -12.13 0.98
CA ASP A 290 -25.38 -11.86 1.92
C ASP A 290 -26.30 -10.74 1.38
N ASP A 291 -25.74 -9.78 0.65
CA ASP A 291 -26.48 -8.74 -0.10
C ASP A 291 -27.15 -9.26 -1.41
N GLY A 292 -27.03 -10.56 -1.70
CA GLY A 292 -27.68 -11.20 -2.85
C GLY A 292 -26.87 -11.20 -4.15
N ALA A 293 -25.56 -10.92 -4.10
CA ALA A 293 -24.72 -10.98 -5.31
C ALA A 293 -24.60 -12.42 -5.84
N PRO A 294 -25.02 -12.70 -7.10
CA PRO A 294 -24.98 -14.06 -7.66
C PRO A 294 -23.55 -14.53 -7.98
N SER A 295 -22.62 -13.60 -8.17
CA SER A 295 -21.19 -13.88 -8.31
C SER A 295 -20.35 -12.71 -7.81
N THR A 296 -19.13 -12.99 -7.34
CA THR A 296 -18.20 -12.00 -6.79
C THR A 296 -16.86 -12.07 -7.53
N ALA A 297 -16.34 -10.93 -7.98
CA ALA A 297 -15.03 -10.84 -8.64
C ALA A 297 -13.89 -10.39 -7.68
N VAL A 298 -14.18 -10.29 -6.38
CA VAL A 298 -13.26 -9.72 -5.37
C VAL A 298 -11.95 -10.51 -5.29
N ALA A 299 -12.01 -11.84 -5.23
CA ALA A 299 -10.81 -12.69 -5.25
C ALA A 299 -10.05 -12.70 -6.58
N SER A 300 -10.64 -12.19 -7.66
CA SER A 300 -9.98 -12.04 -8.97
C SER A 300 -9.32 -10.68 -9.15
N ASP A 301 -9.56 -9.73 -8.25
CA ASP A 301 -8.97 -8.40 -8.32
C ASP A 301 -7.49 -8.45 -7.91
N PRO A 302 -6.55 -8.13 -8.83
CA PRO A 302 -5.13 -8.21 -8.55
C PRO A 302 -4.68 -7.20 -7.49
N GLU A 303 -5.33 -6.05 -7.36
CA GLU A 303 -4.97 -5.03 -6.38
C GLU A 303 -5.29 -5.49 -4.95
N LEU A 304 -6.43 -6.17 -4.79
CA LEU A 304 -6.89 -6.69 -3.50
C LEU A 304 -6.12 -7.93 -3.06
N THR A 305 -5.63 -8.74 -4.00
CA THR A 305 -4.91 -10.01 -3.73
C THR A 305 -3.39 -9.90 -3.83
N HIS A 306 -2.83 -8.71 -4.10
CA HIS A 306 -1.38 -8.56 -4.29
C HIS A 306 -0.54 -9.04 -3.11
N VAL A 307 -0.97 -8.72 -1.87
CA VAL A 307 -0.28 -9.17 -0.65
C VAL A 307 -0.24 -10.70 -0.57
N GLU A 308 -1.36 -11.37 -0.86
CA GLU A 308 -1.45 -12.83 -0.81
C GLU A 308 -0.52 -13.48 -1.85
N ARG A 309 -0.49 -12.93 -3.06
CA ARG A 309 0.33 -13.48 -4.16
C ARG A 309 1.82 -13.51 -3.85
N VAL A 310 2.31 -12.61 -3.00
CA VAL A 310 3.73 -12.55 -2.61
C VAL A 310 3.97 -13.17 -1.24
N ALA A 311 3.09 -12.96 -0.28
CA ALA A 311 3.28 -13.45 1.09
C ALA A 311 2.99 -14.95 1.24
N LEU A 312 2.02 -15.51 0.51
CA LEU A 312 1.69 -16.93 0.62
C LEU A 312 2.83 -17.85 0.14
N PRO A 313 3.55 -17.57 -0.97
CA PRO A 313 4.73 -18.36 -1.34
C PRO A 313 5.85 -18.30 -0.30
N VAL A 314 6.08 -17.12 0.30
CA VAL A 314 7.09 -16.95 1.36
C VAL A 314 6.67 -17.74 2.62
N ALA A 315 5.39 -17.68 3.00
CA ALA A 315 4.85 -18.47 4.09
C ALA A 315 4.94 -19.98 3.82
N ALA A 316 4.69 -20.41 2.58
CA ALA A 316 4.84 -21.80 2.17
C ALA A 316 6.30 -22.26 2.24
N ALA A 317 7.26 -21.43 1.81
CA ALA A 317 8.68 -21.71 1.96
C ALA A 317 9.09 -21.83 3.44
N GLY A 318 8.62 -20.91 4.29
CA GLY A 318 8.83 -21.00 5.74
C GLY A 318 8.20 -22.25 6.35
N TRP A 319 7.01 -22.65 5.90
CA TRP A 319 6.35 -23.89 6.34
C TRP A 319 7.14 -25.14 5.93
N VAL A 320 7.60 -25.22 4.68
CA VAL A 320 8.41 -26.34 4.18
C VAL A 320 9.73 -26.43 4.95
N ALA A 321 10.39 -25.29 5.20
CA ALA A 321 11.60 -25.25 6.00
C ALA A 321 11.34 -25.72 7.44
N SER A 322 10.23 -25.28 8.05
CA SER A 322 9.81 -25.73 9.39
C SER A 322 9.54 -27.24 9.42
N ALA A 323 8.85 -27.77 8.41
CA ALA A 323 8.57 -29.20 8.31
C ALA A 323 9.85 -30.02 8.16
N GLY A 324 10.80 -29.56 7.34
CA GLY A 324 12.11 -30.20 7.19
C GLY A 324 12.89 -30.20 8.51
N ALA A 325 12.98 -29.06 9.19
CA ALA A 325 13.62 -28.96 10.50
C ALA A 325 12.96 -29.87 11.54
N MET A 326 11.62 -29.92 11.57
CA MET A 326 10.87 -30.81 12.45
C MET A 326 11.20 -32.28 12.20
N LEU A 327 11.24 -32.72 10.94
CA LEU A 327 11.54 -34.11 10.59
C LEU A 327 12.98 -34.48 10.96
N LEU A 328 13.95 -33.59 10.74
CA LEU A 328 15.33 -33.79 11.16
C LEU A 328 15.45 -33.91 12.69
N ALA A 329 14.84 -32.98 13.43
CA ALA A 329 14.88 -32.99 14.89
C ALA A 329 14.18 -34.21 15.50
N VAL A 330 13.07 -34.66 14.90
CA VAL A 330 12.32 -35.85 15.34
C VAL A 330 13.10 -37.15 15.07
N ALA A 331 13.91 -37.20 14.01
CA ALA A 331 14.73 -38.35 13.67
C ALA A 331 15.92 -38.54 14.62
N ASP A 332 16.30 -37.49 15.36
CA ASP A 332 17.41 -37.52 16.29
C ASP A 332 17.15 -38.50 17.45
N VAL A 333 18.17 -39.32 17.75
CA VAL A 333 18.10 -40.39 18.76
C VAL A 333 18.04 -39.85 20.19
N ASP A 334 18.54 -38.64 20.42
CA ASP A 334 18.60 -38.03 21.75
C ASP A 334 17.28 -37.32 22.11
N LEU A 335 16.32 -37.27 21.18
CA LEU A 335 15.01 -36.68 21.44
C LEU A 335 14.13 -37.61 22.27
N SER A 336 13.59 -37.09 23.37
CA SER A 336 12.61 -37.80 24.19
C SER A 336 11.38 -38.25 23.39
N THR A 337 10.82 -39.42 23.74
CA THR A 337 9.62 -39.96 23.08
C THR A 337 8.43 -38.99 23.14
N ALA A 338 8.26 -38.26 24.25
CA ALA A 338 7.20 -37.29 24.40
C ALA A 338 7.35 -36.12 23.41
N ALA A 339 8.53 -35.51 23.31
CA ALA A 339 8.79 -34.44 22.36
C ALA A 339 8.63 -34.91 20.91
N ARG A 340 9.03 -36.16 20.62
CA ARG A 340 8.84 -36.80 19.32
C ARG A 340 7.37 -36.90 18.92
N VAL A 341 6.51 -37.39 19.84
CA VAL A 341 5.06 -37.51 19.62
C VAL A 341 4.43 -36.13 19.41
N VAL A 342 4.82 -35.14 20.21
CA VAL A 342 4.33 -33.76 20.07
C VAL A 342 4.72 -33.18 18.71
N GLY A 343 6.00 -33.29 18.32
CA GLY A 343 6.50 -32.77 17.04
C GLY A 343 5.76 -33.37 15.83
N LEU A 344 5.58 -34.70 15.81
CA LEU A 344 4.82 -35.38 14.76
C LEU A 344 3.35 -34.99 14.75
N SER A 345 2.73 -34.81 15.92
CA SER A 345 1.34 -34.38 16.03
C SER A 345 1.14 -32.97 15.48
N VAL A 346 2.03 -32.04 15.83
CA VAL A 346 2.00 -30.65 15.32
C VAL A 346 2.18 -30.63 13.80
N LEU A 347 3.12 -31.42 13.27
CA LEU A 347 3.34 -31.53 11.83
C LEU A 347 2.11 -32.09 11.11
N ALA A 348 1.49 -33.13 11.64
CA ALA A 348 0.28 -33.71 11.07
C ALA A 348 -0.89 -32.71 11.05
N VAL A 349 -1.17 -32.06 12.18
CA VAL A 349 -2.24 -31.05 12.29
C VAL A 349 -1.98 -29.87 11.36
N SER A 350 -0.74 -29.38 11.30
CA SER A 350 -0.38 -28.28 10.42
C SER A 350 -0.53 -28.64 8.93
N THR A 351 -0.13 -29.85 8.55
CA THR A 351 -0.32 -30.37 7.18
C THR A 351 -1.80 -30.43 6.80
N VAL A 352 -2.65 -30.92 7.70
CA VAL A 352 -4.11 -30.92 7.50
C VAL A 352 -4.64 -29.50 7.36
N ALA A 353 -4.19 -28.56 8.19
CA ALA A 353 -4.62 -27.17 8.12
C ALA A 353 -4.25 -26.50 6.78
N ILE A 354 -3.03 -26.72 6.27
CA ILE A 354 -2.62 -26.23 4.94
C ILE A 354 -3.46 -26.90 3.85
N PHE A 355 -3.67 -28.21 3.91
CA PHE A 355 -4.50 -28.92 2.94
C PHE A 355 -5.94 -28.40 2.90
N VAL A 356 -6.54 -28.12 4.06
CA VAL A 356 -7.86 -27.48 4.17
C VAL A 356 -7.85 -26.06 3.57
N ALA A 357 -6.79 -25.29 3.81
CA ALA A 357 -6.66 -23.96 3.20
C ALA A 357 -6.55 -24.06 1.66
N VAL A 358 -5.80 -25.01 1.11
CA VAL A 358 -5.69 -25.27 -0.33
C VAL A 358 -7.03 -25.69 -0.93
N SER A 359 -7.68 -26.70 -0.36
CA SER A 359 -8.95 -27.25 -0.86
C SER A 359 -10.11 -26.26 -0.80
N THR A 360 -10.17 -25.41 0.23
CA THR A 360 -11.17 -24.33 0.32
C THR A 360 -10.87 -23.16 -0.61
N GLY A 361 -9.83 -23.23 -1.44
CA GLY A 361 -9.49 -22.20 -2.42
C GLY A 361 -8.81 -20.97 -1.84
N ARG A 362 -8.24 -21.02 -0.62
CA ARG A 362 -7.44 -19.90 -0.07
C ARG A 362 -6.21 -19.57 -0.91
N PHE A 363 -5.76 -20.53 -1.72
CA PHE A 363 -4.63 -20.39 -2.63
C PHE A 363 -5.04 -20.14 -4.09
N ARG A 364 -6.33 -19.86 -4.39
CA ARG A 364 -6.77 -19.57 -5.76
C ARG A 364 -5.97 -18.43 -6.41
N SER A 365 -5.53 -17.45 -5.61
CA SER A 365 -4.70 -16.33 -6.07
C SER A 365 -3.33 -16.74 -6.61
N LEU A 366 -2.79 -17.90 -6.21
CA LEU A 366 -1.53 -18.44 -6.75
C LEU A 366 -1.71 -19.15 -8.09
N VAL A 367 -2.87 -19.77 -8.33
CA VAL A 367 -3.12 -20.58 -9.53
C VAL A 367 -3.56 -19.72 -10.72
N SER A 368 -4.14 -18.54 -10.46
CA SER A 368 -4.75 -17.69 -11.49
C SER A 368 -3.77 -16.84 -12.33
N SER A 369 -2.44 -16.92 -12.12
CA SER A 369 -1.49 -15.98 -12.76
C SER A 369 -1.21 -16.24 -14.26
N LYS A 370 -1.78 -17.28 -14.87
CA LYS A 370 -1.63 -17.56 -16.30
C LYS A 370 -2.92 -17.27 -17.08
N ARG A 371 -3.16 -15.99 -17.38
CA ARG A 371 -3.79 -15.63 -18.65
C ARG A 371 -2.81 -14.74 -19.42
N PRO A 372 -2.34 -15.14 -20.62
CA PRO A 372 -1.61 -14.24 -21.48
C PRO A 372 -2.54 -13.05 -21.80
N VAL A 373 -1.99 -11.85 -21.69
CA VAL A 373 -2.60 -10.64 -22.26
C VAL A 373 -2.57 -10.86 -23.77
N ALA A 374 -3.65 -11.42 -24.30
CA ALA A 374 -3.89 -11.45 -25.74
C ALA A 374 -4.40 -10.06 -26.13
N GLY A 375 -3.56 -9.31 -26.85
CA GLY A 375 -3.95 -8.22 -27.73
C GLY A 375 -4.47 -6.94 -27.07
N ALA A 376 -3.62 -5.92 -27.02
CA ALA A 376 -4.01 -4.55 -27.31
C ALA A 376 -2.96 -3.96 -28.25
#